data_AF-A0A968T648-F1
#
_entry.id   AF-A0A968T648-F1
#
_cell.length_a   1.000
_cell.length_b   1.000
_cell.length_c   1.000
_cell.angle_alpha   90.00
_cell.angle_beta   90.00
_cell.angle_gamma   90.00
#
_symmetry.space_group_name_H-M   'P 1'
#
loop_
_entity.id
_entity.type
_entity.pdbx_description
1 polymer ?
#
loop_
_entity_poly.entity_id
_entity_poly.type
_entity_poly.pdbx_seq_one_letter_code
_entity_poly.pdbx_strand_id
1 'polypeptide(L)'
;MFRTIDPNDTSYVLTLTEIASTYFTAKKYQEAVETASEAMKYKSEHLHRLYIIKGNALDQAGFPDSAIMLYNKALIKFPYSYLLHFNKGITYTNQKKYEPAIEAFQQAIRLNPFHASSHLVLGKICALMGHYTHAMLSLETFLIIDPNSERSNPNLVFLNNFVNNALGSDYEKITPSGPNAFSEIDHVIGSGFALNEGYKMKLKFNAPVAKQSQLLFESLKYTPNTGDFWMEYYVPLFLNAKQNNHTDDFICKILTTASDKTIAKEVSKREKNIREMNKVLSSSLSKIHTNIKVKDGSERLADIFLNEDNIMISMGKYTSDGSSKTGNWTFYHLNGEVKEDGKYSNEGKLEGLWYNYNNDGTLSTTETYLNGEMHGEYTGFFPDGKIKFKANYINGIPEGDVQYFYNCDAVSAVIPFKNGSRNGKGISYYKNGVIKEEYFYKKRHITRRKPRLLF
;
A
#
# COMPACT_ATOMS: atom_id res chain seq x y z
N MET A 1 -10.02 19.49 23.75
CA MET A 1 -10.86 19.98 22.63
C MET A 1 -11.60 18.86 21.89
N PHE A 2 -11.12 17.60 21.88
CA PHE A 2 -11.71 16.52 21.06
C PHE A 2 -12.92 15.75 21.64
N ARG A 3 -13.35 16.01 22.89
CA ARG A 3 -14.43 15.23 23.57
C ARG A 3 -15.86 15.77 23.35
N THR A 4 -16.07 16.65 22.37
CA THR A 4 -17.38 17.33 22.16
C THR A 4 -17.98 17.09 20.78
N ILE A 5 -17.43 16.16 19.99
CA ILE A 5 -17.94 15.84 18.65
C ILE A 5 -18.99 14.73 18.79
N ASP A 6 -20.17 14.96 18.20
CA ASP A 6 -21.27 13.99 18.20
C ASP A 6 -20.87 12.72 17.41
N PRO A 7 -21.22 11.51 17.87
CA PRO A 7 -20.94 10.27 17.14
C PRO A 7 -21.52 10.21 15.72
N ASN A 8 -22.53 11.03 15.41
CA ASN A 8 -23.11 11.14 14.07
C ASN A 8 -22.37 12.14 13.17
N ASP A 9 -21.40 12.90 13.70
CA ASP A 9 -20.57 13.79 12.89
C ASP A 9 -19.56 12.98 12.07
N THR A 10 -19.41 13.33 10.78
CA THR A 10 -18.45 12.68 9.87
C THR A 10 -17.01 12.74 10.38
N SER A 11 -16.69 13.73 11.21
CA SER A 11 -15.35 13.97 11.79
C SER A 11 -15.10 13.16 13.06
N TYR A 12 -16.11 12.46 13.59
CA TYR A 12 -16.02 11.73 14.86
C TYR A 12 -14.96 10.63 14.82
N VAL A 13 -15.02 9.77 13.81
CA VAL A 13 -14.07 8.64 13.68
C VAL A 13 -12.65 9.13 13.40
N LEU A 14 -12.49 10.19 12.59
CA LEU A 14 -11.20 10.85 12.39
C LEU A 14 -10.64 11.35 13.73
N THR A 15 -11.48 12.02 14.53
CA THR A 15 -11.09 12.56 15.83
C THR A 15 -10.67 11.46 16.80
N LEU A 16 -11.44 10.36 16.90
CA LEU A 16 -11.05 9.22 17.71
C LEU A 16 -9.75 8.57 17.21
N THR A 17 -9.54 8.52 15.89
CA THR A 17 -8.30 8.03 15.28
C THR A 17 -7.10 8.88 15.73
N GLU A 18 -7.22 10.21 15.70
CA GLU A 18 -6.16 11.11 16.17
C GLU A 18 -5.95 11.04 17.68
N ILE A 19 -7.02 10.91 18.48
CA ILE A 19 -6.90 10.70 19.93
C ILE A 19 -6.17 9.39 20.22
N ALA A 20 -6.56 8.29 19.57
CA ALA A 20 -5.92 6.99 19.76
C ALA A 20 -4.43 7.04 19.38
N SER A 21 -4.10 7.70 18.26
CA SER A 21 -2.72 7.96 17.86
C SER A 21 -1.96 8.77 18.90
N THR A 22 -2.60 9.79 19.49
CA THR A 22 -2.01 10.64 20.52
C THR A 22 -1.75 9.85 21.82
N TYR A 23 -2.71 9.03 22.26
CA TYR A 23 -2.52 8.14 23.40
C TYR A 23 -1.37 7.15 23.18
N PHE A 24 -1.28 6.58 21.98
CA PHE A 24 -0.17 5.70 21.62
C PHE A 24 1.19 6.41 21.75
N THR A 25 1.33 7.60 21.16
CA THR A 25 2.57 8.41 21.26
C THR A 25 2.88 8.80 22.70
N ALA A 26 1.87 9.06 23.52
CA ALA A 26 2.01 9.33 24.96
C ALA A 26 2.27 8.07 25.80
N LYS A 27 2.47 6.89 25.17
CA LYS A 27 2.67 5.58 25.80
C LYS A 27 1.51 5.12 26.69
N LYS A 28 0.32 5.68 26.48
CA LYS A 28 -0.94 5.31 27.12
C LYS A 28 -1.63 4.23 26.29
N TYR A 29 -1.03 3.05 26.27
CA TYR A 29 -1.36 2.01 25.31
C TYR A 29 -2.78 1.46 25.51
N GLN A 30 -3.22 1.29 26.76
CA GLN A 30 -4.56 0.80 27.05
C GLN A 30 -5.64 1.78 26.55
N GLU A 31 -5.48 3.08 26.83
CA GLU A 31 -6.39 4.12 26.34
C GLU A 31 -6.38 4.23 24.81
N ALA A 32 -5.24 4.01 24.16
CA ALA A 32 -5.14 3.95 22.71
C ALA A 32 -5.93 2.77 22.14
N VAL A 33 -5.83 1.58 22.76
CA VAL A 33 -6.59 0.38 22.36
C VAL A 33 -8.09 0.61 22.53
N GLU A 34 -8.52 1.17 23.65
CA GLU A 34 -9.93 1.46 23.94
C GLU A 34 -10.50 2.49 22.96
N THR A 35 -9.78 3.59 22.73
CA THR A 35 -10.22 4.65 21.82
C THR A 35 -10.28 4.15 20.37
N ALA A 36 -9.27 3.41 19.92
CA ALA A 36 -9.30 2.81 18.59
C ALA A 36 -10.42 1.78 18.46
N SER A 37 -10.70 0.99 19.51
CA SER A 37 -11.80 0.04 19.52
C SER A 37 -13.16 0.73 19.43
N GLU A 38 -13.34 1.87 20.10
CA GLU A 38 -14.52 2.70 19.97
C GLU A 38 -14.68 3.20 18.53
N ALA A 39 -13.62 3.75 17.94
CA ALA A 39 -13.63 4.25 16.57
C ALA A 39 -14.00 3.14 15.55
N MET A 40 -13.50 1.92 15.77
CA MET A 40 -13.73 0.77 14.89
C MET A 40 -15.16 0.20 14.96
N LYS A 41 -16.02 0.67 15.88
CA LYS A 41 -17.45 0.35 15.87
C LYS A 41 -18.18 0.99 14.68
N TYR A 42 -17.58 2.04 14.10
CA TYR A 42 -18.13 2.81 13.00
C TYR A 42 -17.41 2.47 11.69
N LYS A 43 -18.16 2.48 10.58
CA LYS A 43 -17.56 2.35 9.25
C LYS A 43 -16.83 3.66 8.90
N SER A 44 -15.57 3.56 8.46
CA SER A 44 -14.75 4.74 8.16
C SER A 44 -13.59 4.39 7.21
N GLU A 45 -13.19 5.35 6.38
CA GLU A 45 -11.95 5.32 5.59
C GLU A 45 -10.67 5.21 6.45
N HIS A 46 -10.74 5.58 7.72
CA HIS A 46 -9.60 5.49 8.65
C HIS A 46 -9.43 4.09 9.24
N LEU A 47 -10.25 3.11 8.84
CA LEU A 47 -10.22 1.77 9.42
C LEU A 47 -8.85 1.09 9.28
N HIS A 48 -8.15 1.28 8.15
CA HIS A 48 -6.78 0.79 7.95
C HIS A 48 -5.81 1.34 9.02
N ARG A 49 -5.81 2.67 9.21
CA ARG A 49 -4.99 3.35 10.23
C ARG A 49 -5.36 2.91 11.65
N LEU A 50 -6.64 2.71 11.93
CA LEU A 50 -7.11 2.22 13.22
C LEU A 50 -6.62 0.80 13.54
N TYR A 51 -6.59 -0.11 12.56
CA TYR A 51 -5.99 -1.43 12.72
C TYR A 51 -4.50 -1.35 13.09
N ILE A 52 -3.75 -0.47 12.44
CA ILE A 52 -2.33 -0.24 12.74
C ILE A 52 -2.17 0.32 14.16
N ILE A 53 -2.86 1.39 14.51
CA ILE A 53 -2.76 2.03 15.84
C ILE A 53 -3.12 1.03 16.94
N LYS A 54 -4.25 0.33 16.81
CA LYS A 54 -4.71 -0.63 17.81
C LYS A 54 -3.76 -1.82 17.93
N GLY A 55 -3.28 -2.36 16.81
CA GLY A 55 -2.32 -3.47 16.82
C GLY A 55 -1.01 -3.09 17.49
N ASN A 56 -0.47 -1.92 17.15
CA ASN A 56 0.77 -1.42 17.73
C ASN A 56 0.59 -1.16 19.25
N ALA A 57 -0.55 -0.59 19.64
CA ALA A 57 -0.86 -0.37 21.05
C ALA A 57 -1.04 -1.69 21.83
N LEU A 58 -1.67 -2.71 21.25
CA LEU A 58 -1.80 -4.04 21.86
C LEU A 58 -0.42 -4.69 22.10
N ASP A 59 0.47 -4.64 21.12
CA ASP A 59 1.82 -5.17 21.24
C ASP A 59 2.59 -4.46 22.39
N GLN A 60 2.58 -3.13 22.39
CA GLN A 60 3.25 -2.34 23.43
C GLN A 60 2.60 -2.45 24.82
N ALA A 61 1.31 -2.81 24.89
CA ALA A 61 0.61 -3.11 26.13
C ALA A 61 0.88 -4.53 26.67
N GLY A 62 1.70 -5.34 26.00
CA GLY A 62 2.01 -6.71 26.42
C GLY A 62 1.02 -7.77 25.94
N PHE A 63 0.23 -7.47 24.90
CA PHE A 63 -0.72 -8.41 24.27
C PHE A 63 -0.36 -8.73 22.80
N PRO A 64 0.86 -9.25 22.53
CA PRO A 64 1.37 -9.42 21.16
C PRO A 64 0.57 -10.43 20.33
N ASP A 65 0.07 -11.53 20.92
CA ASP A 65 -0.74 -12.50 20.17
C ASP A 65 -2.09 -11.91 19.72
N SER A 66 -2.67 -11.01 20.53
CA SER A 66 -3.86 -10.25 20.15
C SER A 66 -3.56 -9.26 19.02
N ALA A 67 -2.39 -8.61 19.04
CA ALA A 67 -1.94 -7.75 17.95
C ALA A 67 -1.77 -8.53 16.63
N ILE A 68 -1.11 -9.69 16.67
CA ILE A 68 -0.94 -10.56 15.50
C ILE A 68 -2.28 -11.02 14.93
N MET A 69 -3.22 -11.45 15.78
CA MET A 69 -4.56 -11.82 15.35
C MET A 69 -5.29 -10.64 14.70
N LEU A 70 -5.14 -9.44 15.25
CA LEU A 70 -5.72 -8.22 14.69
C LEU A 70 -5.12 -7.87 13.32
N TYR A 71 -3.80 -7.95 13.16
CA TYR A 71 -3.14 -7.74 11.86
C TYR A 71 -3.58 -8.79 10.83
N ASN A 72 -3.72 -10.07 11.21
CA ASN A 72 -4.22 -11.11 10.31
C ASN A 72 -5.63 -10.79 9.83
N LYS A 73 -6.52 -10.35 10.74
CA LYS A 73 -7.87 -9.88 10.38
C LYS A 73 -7.82 -8.67 9.45
N ALA A 74 -6.94 -7.71 9.72
CA ALA A 74 -6.76 -6.53 8.89
C ALA A 74 -6.25 -6.90 7.49
N LEU A 75 -5.33 -7.85 7.36
CA LEU A 75 -4.76 -8.32 6.09
C LEU A 75 -5.76 -9.09 5.22
N ILE A 76 -6.87 -9.60 5.77
CA ILE A 76 -7.98 -10.11 4.96
C ILE A 76 -8.64 -8.95 4.19
N LYS A 77 -8.76 -7.78 4.82
CA LYS A 77 -9.41 -6.58 4.27
C LYS A 77 -8.45 -5.68 3.47
N PHE A 78 -7.18 -5.64 3.86
CA PHE A 78 -6.12 -4.84 3.27
C PHE A 78 -4.93 -5.73 2.87
N PRO A 79 -5.10 -6.67 1.91
CA PRO A 79 -4.12 -7.73 1.63
C PRO A 79 -2.79 -7.24 1.08
N TYR A 80 -2.72 -5.99 0.61
CA TYR A 80 -1.53 -5.38 0.04
C TYR A 80 -0.84 -4.39 0.98
N SER A 81 -1.32 -4.22 2.21
CA SER A 81 -0.71 -3.26 3.13
C SER A 81 0.65 -3.74 3.67
N TYR A 82 1.72 -3.08 3.22
CA TYR A 82 3.07 -3.34 3.72
C TYR A 82 3.20 -3.00 5.22
N LEU A 83 2.49 -1.97 5.71
CA LEU A 83 2.53 -1.55 7.11
C LEU A 83 1.96 -2.60 8.05
N LEU A 84 0.89 -3.30 7.66
CA LEU A 84 0.33 -4.40 8.47
C LEU A 84 1.33 -5.56 8.56
N HIS A 85 1.98 -5.92 7.46
CA HIS A 85 3.04 -6.93 7.45
C HIS A 85 4.26 -6.48 8.27
N PHE A 86 4.70 -5.24 8.13
CA PHE A 86 5.83 -4.68 8.88
C PHE A 86 5.56 -4.70 10.38
N ASN A 87 4.43 -4.17 10.85
CA ASN A 87 4.11 -4.14 12.28
C ASN A 87 3.92 -5.55 12.85
N LYS A 88 3.32 -6.48 12.09
CA LYS A 88 3.27 -7.91 12.45
C LYS A 88 4.69 -8.50 12.62
N GLY A 89 5.63 -8.15 11.74
CA GLY A 89 7.04 -8.55 11.84
C GLY A 89 7.73 -7.99 13.08
N ILE A 90 7.46 -6.73 13.43
CA ILE A 90 7.94 -6.10 14.68
C ILE A 90 7.42 -6.85 15.90
N THR A 91 6.12 -7.15 15.95
CA THR A 91 5.53 -7.91 17.06
C THR A 91 6.16 -9.30 17.21
N TYR A 92 6.38 -10.03 16.12
CA TYR A 92 7.11 -11.31 16.17
C TYR A 92 8.56 -11.14 16.64
N THR A 93 9.24 -10.08 16.22
CA THR A 93 10.62 -9.77 16.65
C THR A 93 10.67 -9.50 18.16
N ASN A 94 9.70 -8.76 18.70
CA ASN A 94 9.57 -8.49 20.14
C ASN A 94 9.35 -9.80 20.94
N GLN A 95 8.66 -10.78 20.34
CA GLN A 95 8.51 -12.13 20.89
C GLN A 95 9.73 -13.05 20.64
N LYS A 96 10.81 -12.56 20.01
CA LYS A 96 11.96 -13.36 19.55
C LYS A 96 11.59 -14.52 18.61
N LYS A 97 10.44 -14.44 17.92
CA LYS A 97 10.00 -15.39 16.90
C LYS A 97 10.51 -14.92 15.53
N TYR A 98 11.76 -15.22 15.21
CA TYR A 98 12.46 -14.56 14.11
C TYR A 98 12.04 -15.05 12.73
N GLU A 99 11.73 -16.33 12.55
CA GLU A 99 11.30 -16.92 11.29
C GLU A 99 9.98 -16.30 10.78
N PRO A 100 8.89 -16.25 11.56
CA PRO A 100 7.68 -15.57 11.12
C PRO A 100 7.86 -14.05 11.02
N ALA A 101 8.82 -13.45 11.75
CA ALA A 101 9.18 -12.05 11.57
C ALA A 101 9.83 -11.81 10.19
N ILE A 102 10.78 -12.66 9.80
CA ILE A 102 11.43 -12.64 8.48
C ILE A 102 10.38 -12.73 7.39
N GLU A 103 9.48 -13.72 7.44
CA GLU A 103 8.41 -13.85 6.46
C GLU A 103 7.57 -12.58 6.34
N ALA A 104 7.19 -11.99 7.49
CA ALA A 104 6.40 -10.76 7.52
C ALA A 104 7.16 -9.57 6.92
N PHE A 105 8.46 -9.40 7.20
CA PHE A 105 9.27 -8.35 6.59
C PHE A 105 9.49 -8.57 5.10
N GLN A 106 9.71 -9.81 4.66
CA GLN A 106 9.81 -10.12 3.24
C GLN A 106 8.51 -9.76 2.50
N GLN A 107 7.34 -10.05 3.07
CA GLN A 107 6.06 -9.60 2.48
C GLN A 107 5.95 -8.08 2.46
N ALA A 108 6.33 -7.38 3.54
CA ALA A 108 6.35 -5.93 3.55
C ALA A 108 7.27 -5.34 2.47
N ILE A 109 8.44 -5.95 2.22
CA ILE A 109 9.39 -5.51 1.18
C ILE A 109 8.88 -5.82 -0.23
N ARG A 110 8.23 -6.97 -0.44
CA ARG A 110 7.59 -7.29 -1.73
C ARG A 110 6.51 -6.27 -2.08
N LEU A 111 5.73 -5.85 -1.08
CA LEU A 111 4.67 -4.86 -1.25
C LEU A 111 5.25 -3.44 -1.42
N ASN A 112 6.17 -3.02 -0.55
CA ASN A 112 6.84 -1.73 -0.66
C ASN A 112 8.38 -1.89 -0.61
N PRO A 113 9.02 -2.02 -1.79
CA PRO A 113 10.48 -2.09 -1.92
C PRO A 113 11.23 -0.89 -1.32
N PHE A 114 10.57 0.26 -1.21
CA PHE A 114 11.17 1.50 -0.68
C PHE A 114 10.95 1.68 0.83
N HIS A 115 10.32 0.72 1.53
CA HIS A 115 10.15 0.79 2.97
C HIS A 115 11.45 0.44 3.72
N ALA A 116 12.31 1.44 3.93
CA ALA A 116 13.63 1.32 4.54
C ALA A 116 13.62 0.53 5.87
N SER A 117 12.62 0.75 6.73
CA SER A 117 12.55 0.09 8.03
C SER A 117 12.39 -1.43 7.93
N SER A 118 11.72 -1.96 6.90
CA SER A 118 11.62 -3.41 6.70
C SER A 118 12.97 -4.03 6.37
N HIS A 119 13.75 -3.38 5.48
CA HIS A 119 15.11 -3.82 5.13
C HIS A 119 16.04 -3.78 6.35
N LEU A 120 15.96 -2.71 7.13
CA LEU A 120 16.76 -2.54 8.33
C LEU A 120 16.55 -3.66 9.35
N VAL A 121 15.29 -3.93 9.71
CA VAL A 121 14.99 -4.93 10.74
C VAL A 121 15.27 -6.34 10.23
N LEU A 122 14.93 -6.63 8.97
CA LEU A 122 15.29 -7.91 8.33
C LEU A 122 16.79 -8.16 8.39
N GLY A 123 17.61 -7.18 8.01
CA GLY A 123 19.06 -7.28 8.05
C GLY A 123 19.64 -7.46 9.46
N LYS A 124 19.06 -6.81 10.46
CA LYS A 124 19.44 -7.01 11.88
C LYS A 124 19.10 -8.41 12.37
N ILE A 125 17.95 -8.97 11.99
CA ILE A 125 17.60 -10.35 12.35
C ILE A 125 18.58 -11.34 11.70
N CYS A 126 18.92 -11.13 10.42
CA CYS A 126 19.93 -11.96 9.74
C CYS A 126 21.30 -11.85 10.41
N ALA A 127 21.69 -10.65 10.86
CA ALA A 127 22.93 -10.47 11.61
C ALA A 127 22.90 -11.25 12.93
N LEU A 128 21.76 -11.30 13.63
CA LEU A 128 21.61 -12.09 14.87
C LEU A 128 21.78 -13.58 14.60
N MET A 129 21.32 -14.05 13.44
CA MET A 129 21.52 -15.43 12.97
C MET A 129 22.95 -15.72 12.47
N GLY A 130 23.83 -14.72 12.41
CA GLY A 130 25.18 -14.86 11.86
C GLY A 130 25.21 -15.03 10.33
N HIS A 131 24.11 -14.76 9.65
CA HIS A 131 23.98 -14.83 8.19
C HIS A 131 24.55 -13.55 7.54
N TYR A 132 25.87 -13.52 7.31
CA TYR A 132 26.58 -12.32 6.86
C TYR A 132 26.03 -11.75 5.55
N THR A 133 25.84 -12.58 4.53
CA THR A 133 25.38 -12.18 3.21
C THR A 133 23.97 -11.62 3.27
N HIS A 134 23.05 -12.34 3.92
CA HIS A 134 21.67 -11.89 4.10
C HIS A 134 21.60 -10.54 4.85
N ALA A 135 22.39 -10.39 5.91
CA ALA A 135 22.47 -9.15 6.68
C ALA A 135 23.01 -7.98 5.86
N MET A 136 24.11 -8.18 5.13
CA MET A 136 24.72 -7.17 4.27
C MET A 136 23.78 -6.74 3.14
N LEU A 137 23.18 -7.69 2.40
CA LEU A 137 22.23 -7.38 1.33
C LEU A 137 21.06 -6.49 1.82
N SER A 138 20.48 -6.83 2.96
CA SER A 138 19.37 -6.08 3.54
C SER A 138 19.79 -4.73 4.15
N LEU A 139 20.87 -4.68 4.94
CA LEU A 139 21.33 -3.45 5.60
C LEU A 139 21.93 -2.44 4.63
N GLU A 140 22.67 -2.90 3.63
CA GLU A 140 23.19 -2.03 2.58
C GLU A 140 22.04 -1.48 1.73
N THR A 141 21.02 -2.27 1.41
CA THR A 141 19.81 -1.76 0.73
C THR A 141 19.08 -0.72 1.58
N PHE A 142 18.97 -0.91 2.91
CA PHE A 142 18.48 0.13 3.82
C PHE A 142 19.29 1.43 3.69
N LEU A 143 20.63 1.36 3.69
CA LEU A 143 21.50 2.52 3.54
C LEU A 143 21.45 3.16 2.14
N ILE A 144 21.03 2.43 1.11
CA ILE A 144 20.76 2.99 -0.23
C ILE A 144 19.45 3.79 -0.22
N ILE A 145 18.39 3.25 0.39
CA ILE A 145 17.05 3.83 0.42
C ILE A 145 16.98 5.02 1.40
N ASP A 146 17.58 4.88 2.59
CA ASP A 146 17.61 5.89 3.65
C ASP A 146 19.07 6.24 4.02
N PRO A 147 19.81 6.91 3.13
CA PRO A 147 21.26 7.14 3.28
C PRO A 147 21.61 8.21 4.30
N ASN A 148 20.72 9.16 4.56
CA ASN A 148 21.01 10.43 5.23
C ASN A 148 20.01 10.77 6.36
N SER A 149 19.42 9.78 7.02
CA SER A 149 18.63 10.01 8.22
C SER A 149 19.47 9.88 9.49
N GLU A 150 18.91 10.32 10.61
CA GLU A 150 19.48 10.13 11.95
C GLU A 150 19.74 8.65 12.28
N ARG A 151 19.06 7.73 11.57
CA ARG A 151 19.22 6.28 11.72
C ARG A 151 20.35 5.71 10.85
N SER A 152 20.81 6.42 9.82
CA SER A 152 21.76 5.87 8.84
C SER A 152 23.13 5.62 9.47
N ASN A 153 23.74 6.62 10.12
CA ASN A 153 25.07 6.45 10.72
C ASN A 153 25.12 5.36 11.81
N PRO A 154 24.18 5.31 12.80
CA PRO A 154 24.18 4.24 13.79
C PRO A 154 24.11 2.84 13.18
N ASN A 155 23.33 2.66 12.11
CA ASN A 155 23.20 1.37 11.45
C ASN A 155 24.36 1.05 10.50
N LEU A 156 25.03 2.06 9.94
CA LEU A 156 26.30 1.89 9.24
C LEU A 156 27.40 1.42 10.21
N VAL A 157 27.48 2.02 11.41
CA VAL A 157 28.42 1.60 12.46
C VAL A 157 28.12 0.16 12.89
N PHE A 158 26.84 -0.18 13.10
CA PHE A 158 26.43 -1.55 13.39
C PHE A 158 26.90 -2.53 12.30
N LEU A 159 26.61 -2.24 11.02
CA LEU A 159 27.01 -3.08 9.90
C LEU A 159 28.53 -3.24 9.84
N ASN A 160 29.28 -2.15 9.98
CA ASN A 160 30.74 -2.16 9.98
C ASN A 160 31.31 -3.03 11.12
N ASN A 161 30.75 -2.93 12.32
CA ASN A 161 31.19 -3.73 13.46
C ASN A 161 30.83 -5.22 13.26
N PHE A 162 29.64 -5.50 12.73
CA PHE A 162 29.20 -6.87 12.43
C PHE A 162 30.13 -7.56 11.44
N VAL A 163 30.43 -6.95 10.28
CA VAL A 163 31.30 -7.56 9.25
C VAL A 163 32.78 -7.53 9.60
N ASN A 164 33.15 -6.82 10.67
CA ASN A 164 34.48 -6.80 11.26
C ASN A 164 34.62 -7.71 12.50
N ASN A 165 33.60 -8.54 12.80
CA ASN A 165 33.55 -9.40 13.99
C ASN A 165 33.81 -8.63 15.31
N ALA A 166 33.42 -7.36 15.34
CA ALA A 166 33.66 -6.41 16.43
C ALA A 166 32.37 -6.04 17.16
N LEU A 167 31.36 -6.90 17.11
CA LEU A 167 30.20 -6.78 18.01
C LEU A 167 30.63 -7.21 19.42
N GLY A 168 30.20 -6.44 20.42
CA GLY A 168 30.55 -6.69 21.82
C GLY A 168 30.06 -8.03 22.36
N SER A 169 30.55 -8.43 23.54
CA SER A 169 30.22 -9.70 24.20
C SER A 169 28.72 -9.92 24.43
N ASP A 170 27.95 -8.85 24.56
CA ASP A 170 26.50 -8.91 24.81
C ASP A 170 25.69 -9.23 23.54
N TYR A 171 26.35 -9.33 22.39
CA TYR A 171 25.72 -9.72 21.14
C TYR A 171 25.56 -11.25 21.05
N GLU A 172 24.40 -11.73 21.49
CA GLU A 172 24.08 -13.15 21.49
C GLU A 172 23.58 -13.60 20.10
N LYS A 173 24.42 -14.35 19.38
CA LYS A 173 24.02 -14.98 18.12
C LYS A 173 23.00 -16.07 18.39
N ILE A 174 21.96 -16.14 17.56
CA ILE A 174 20.99 -17.24 17.58
C ILE A 174 21.39 -18.30 16.57
N THR A 175 21.08 -19.57 16.86
CA THR A 175 21.34 -20.66 15.92
C THR A 175 20.47 -20.45 14.67
N PRO A 176 21.08 -20.29 13.48
CA PRO A 176 20.30 -20.17 12.27
C PRO A 176 19.50 -21.45 11.99
N SER A 177 18.28 -21.27 11.49
CA SER A 177 17.42 -22.36 11.05
C SER A 177 17.19 -22.27 9.53
N GLY A 178 17.02 -23.42 8.88
CA GLY A 178 16.74 -23.50 7.44
C GLY A 178 17.98 -23.49 6.52
N PRO A 179 17.76 -23.67 5.21
CA PRO A 179 18.84 -23.67 4.21
C PRO A 179 19.42 -22.26 4.04
N ASN A 180 20.75 -22.18 3.92
CA ASN A 180 21.46 -20.92 3.62
C ASN A 180 22.15 -21.03 2.25
N ALA A 181 21.54 -20.41 1.24
CA ALA A 181 22.05 -20.39 -0.14
C ALA A 181 23.40 -19.65 -0.28
N PHE A 182 23.84 -18.96 0.77
CA PHE A 182 25.05 -18.13 0.79
C PHE A 182 26.10 -18.63 1.77
N SER A 183 25.99 -19.87 2.27
CA SER A 183 26.91 -20.43 3.30
C SER A 183 28.40 -20.32 2.94
N GLU A 184 28.77 -20.52 1.67
CA GLU A 184 30.15 -20.32 1.19
C GLU A 184 30.60 -18.86 1.31
N ILE A 185 29.76 -17.92 0.86
CA ILE A 185 30.06 -16.48 0.92
C ILE A 185 30.12 -16.02 2.38
N ASP A 186 29.21 -16.50 3.22
CA ASP A 186 29.18 -16.24 4.66
C ASP A 186 30.47 -16.70 5.34
N HIS A 187 30.99 -17.88 4.97
CA HIS A 187 32.26 -18.36 5.51
C HIS A 187 33.44 -17.45 5.12
N VAL A 188 33.51 -17.00 3.87
CA VAL A 188 34.59 -16.11 3.41
C VAL A 188 34.49 -14.74 4.08
N ILE A 189 33.30 -14.13 4.14
CA ILE A 189 33.08 -12.84 4.81
C ILE A 189 33.38 -12.95 6.30
N GLY A 190 32.83 -13.97 6.96
CA GLY A 190 32.98 -14.21 8.40
C GLY A 190 34.43 -14.49 8.81
N SER A 191 35.24 -15.10 7.93
CA SER A 191 36.68 -15.29 8.16
C SER A 191 37.50 -13.98 8.15
N GLY A 192 36.90 -12.87 7.70
CA GLY A 192 37.60 -11.61 7.55
C GLY A 192 38.59 -11.58 6.38
N PHE A 193 38.42 -12.45 5.38
CA PHE A 193 39.34 -12.57 4.23
C PHE A 193 39.67 -11.21 3.58
N ALA A 194 38.65 -10.39 3.36
CA ALA A 194 38.79 -9.06 2.76
C ALA A 194 39.44 -8.01 3.69
N LEU A 195 39.52 -8.30 4.99
CA LEU A 195 40.07 -7.39 6.00
C LEU A 195 41.61 -7.43 6.03
N ASN A 196 42.20 -8.53 5.55
CA ASN A 196 43.65 -8.70 5.44
C ASN A 196 44.31 -7.58 4.61
N GLU A 197 45.58 -7.26 4.92
CA GLU A 197 46.33 -6.20 4.24
C GLU A 197 46.52 -6.46 2.74
N GLY A 198 46.58 -7.74 2.33
CA GLY A 198 46.74 -8.14 0.93
C GLY A 198 45.49 -7.97 0.06
N TYR A 199 44.30 -7.75 0.65
CA TYR A 199 43.07 -7.56 -0.12
C TYR A 199 43.04 -6.19 -0.78
N LYS A 200 43.07 -6.17 -2.12
CA LYS A 200 43.18 -4.95 -2.92
C LYS A 200 41.82 -4.28 -3.11
N MET A 201 41.67 -3.09 -2.54
CA MET A 201 40.52 -2.21 -2.77
C MET A 201 40.67 -1.40 -4.07
N LYS A 202 39.57 -1.23 -4.80
CA LYS A 202 39.49 -0.28 -5.91
C LYS A 202 39.37 1.17 -5.42
N LEU A 203 38.61 1.37 -4.35
CA LEU A 203 38.40 2.67 -3.72
C LEU A 203 39.62 3.09 -2.88
N LYS A 204 39.93 4.39 -2.90
CA LYS A 204 41.14 4.97 -2.27
C LYS A 204 40.95 5.31 -0.79
N PHE A 205 40.30 4.43 -0.04
CA PHE A 205 40.16 4.50 1.41
C PHE A 205 40.06 3.09 2.00
N ASN A 206 40.29 2.95 3.30
CA ASN A 206 40.21 1.67 3.99
C ASN A 206 39.08 1.71 5.02
N ALA A 207 38.02 0.94 4.78
CA ALA A 207 36.93 0.74 5.73
C ALA A 207 36.53 -0.75 5.70
N PRO A 208 36.39 -1.42 6.86
CA PRO A 208 36.02 -2.85 6.91
C PRO A 208 34.74 -3.15 6.14
N VAL A 209 33.70 -2.34 6.31
CA VAL A 209 32.46 -2.48 5.55
C VAL A 209 32.70 -2.38 4.04
N ALA A 210 33.49 -1.41 3.56
CA ALA A 210 33.76 -1.26 2.13
C ALA A 210 34.48 -2.46 1.53
N LYS A 211 35.45 -3.02 2.25
CA LYS A 211 36.19 -4.23 1.86
C LYS A 211 35.26 -5.43 1.74
N GLN A 212 34.42 -5.63 2.75
CA GLN A 212 33.47 -6.73 2.77
C GLN A 212 32.38 -6.55 1.70
N SER A 213 31.89 -5.33 1.45
CA SER A 213 30.96 -5.04 0.36
C SER A 213 31.59 -5.33 -1.00
N GLN A 214 32.86 -4.94 -1.24
CA GLN A 214 33.57 -5.26 -2.49
C GLN A 214 33.64 -6.78 -2.69
N LEU A 215 34.04 -7.54 -1.66
CA LEU A 215 34.07 -9.00 -1.69
C LEU A 215 32.69 -9.61 -1.96
N LEU A 216 31.63 -9.09 -1.34
CA LEU A 216 30.26 -9.52 -1.59
C LEU A 216 29.90 -9.35 -3.07
N PHE A 217 30.10 -8.16 -3.64
CA PHE A 217 29.86 -7.92 -5.07
C PHE A 217 30.69 -8.85 -5.98
N GLU A 218 31.93 -9.15 -5.63
CA GLU A 218 32.80 -10.08 -6.36
C GLU A 218 32.26 -11.52 -6.32
N SER A 219 31.70 -11.93 -5.18
CA SER A 219 31.28 -13.31 -4.90
C SER A 219 29.86 -13.63 -5.34
N LEU A 220 28.97 -12.63 -5.42
CA LEU A 220 27.55 -12.84 -5.76
C LEU A 220 27.36 -13.47 -7.14
N LYS A 221 26.49 -14.50 -7.18
CA LYS A 221 26.00 -15.17 -8.39
C LYS A 221 24.49 -15.35 -8.27
N TYR A 222 23.77 -15.08 -9.36
CA TYR A 222 22.32 -15.29 -9.38
C TYR A 222 21.98 -16.73 -9.75
N THR A 223 21.05 -17.31 -9.00
CA THR A 223 20.45 -18.61 -9.30
C THR A 223 18.92 -18.44 -9.31
N PRO A 224 18.24 -18.62 -10.45
CA PRO A 224 16.80 -18.43 -10.54
C PRO A 224 16.02 -19.57 -9.86
N ASN A 225 14.77 -19.29 -9.46
CA ASN A 225 13.80 -20.27 -8.95
C ASN A 225 14.30 -21.07 -7.73
N THR A 226 15.02 -20.41 -6.84
CA THR A 226 15.50 -21.05 -5.60
C THR A 226 14.43 -21.05 -4.51
N GLY A 227 13.42 -20.18 -4.63
CA GLY A 227 12.46 -19.90 -3.56
C GLY A 227 13.06 -19.07 -2.41
N ASP A 228 14.37 -18.79 -2.46
CA ASP A 228 15.04 -17.95 -1.47
C ASP A 228 14.78 -16.48 -1.78
N PHE A 229 14.26 -15.76 -0.78
CA PHE A 229 13.90 -14.35 -0.95
C PHE A 229 15.11 -13.49 -1.32
N TRP A 230 16.28 -13.69 -0.72
CA TRP A 230 17.43 -12.83 -0.98
C TRP A 230 18.02 -13.08 -2.35
N MET A 231 18.10 -14.34 -2.77
CA MET A 231 18.52 -14.73 -4.11
C MET A 231 17.60 -14.16 -5.18
N GLU A 232 16.29 -14.15 -4.96
CA GLU A 232 15.32 -13.68 -5.95
C GLU A 232 15.08 -12.18 -5.91
N TYR A 233 15.27 -11.53 -4.76
CA TYR A 233 15.01 -10.10 -4.57
C TYR A 233 16.28 -9.25 -4.59
N TYR A 234 17.25 -9.51 -3.69
CA TYR A 234 18.40 -8.63 -3.50
C TYR A 234 19.53 -8.91 -4.48
N VAL A 235 19.83 -10.18 -4.78
CA VAL A 235 20.95 -10.50 -5.69
C VAL A 235 20.79 -9.85 -7.06
N PRO A 236 19.61 -9.83 -7.71
CA PRO A 236 19.41 -9.10 -8.96
C PRO A 236 19.67 -7.59 -8.84
N LEU A 237 19.29 -6.97 -7.71
CA LEU A 237 19.53 -5.55 -7.45
C LEU A 237 21.04 -5.23 -7.42
N PHE A 238 21.81 -6.03 -6.68
CA PHE A 238 23.26 -5.87 -6.56
C PHE A 238 23.97 -6.18 -7.87
N LEU A 239 23.60 -7.28 -8.54
CA LEU A 239 24.19 -7.61 -9.84
C LEU A 239 23.85 -6.58 -10.90
N ASN A 240 22.67 -5.95 -10.86
CA ASN A 240 22.35 -4.84 -11.76
C ASN A 240 23.28 -3.63 -11.52
N ALA A 241 23.55 -3.28 -10.26
CA ALA A 241 24.55 -2.24 -9.95
C ALA A 241 25.93 -2.61 -10.52
N LYS A 242 26.36 -3.86 -10.33
CA LYS A 242 27.65 -4.38 -10.82
C LYS A 242 27.75 -4.33 -12.34
N GLN A 243 26.72 -4.80 -13.05
CA GLN A 243 26.66 -4.84 -14.51
C GLN A 243 26.69 -3.44 -15.14
N ASN A 244 26.15 -2.43 -14.44
CA ASN A 244 26.20 -1.02 -14.85
C ASN A 244 27.43 -0.28 -14.31
N ASN A 245 28.47 -1.00 -13.84
CA ASN A 245 29.72 -0.43 -13.32
C ASN A 245 29.55 0.50 -12.10
N HIS A 246 28.50 0.29 -11.30
CA HIS A 246 28.18 1.12 -10.14
C HIS A 246 28.58 0.50 -8.78
N THR A 247 29.39 -0.56 -8.75
CA THR A 247 29.82 -1.18 -7.48
C THR A 247 30.50 -0.18 -6.54
N ASP A 248 31.45 0.61 -7.04
CA ASP A 248 32.14 1.61 -6.24
C ASP A 248 31.20 2.74 -5.78
N ASP A 249 30.26 3.13 -6.64
CA ASP A 249 29.28 4.20 -6.35
C ASP A 249 28.30 3.74 -5.28
N PHE A 250 27.93 2.46 -5.30
CA PHE A 250 27.10 1.80 -4.28
C PHE A 250 27.79 1.82 -2.92
N ILE A 251 29.05 1.39 -2.87
CA ILE A 251 29.86 1.38 -1.64
C ILE A 251 30.03 2.81 -1.09
N CYS A 252 30.30 3.80 -1.96
CA CYS A 252 30.33 5.19 -1.55
C CYS A 252 28.97 5.67 -1.01
N LYS A 253 27.86 5.25 -1.63
CA LYS A 253 26.51 5.64 -1.22
C LYS A 253 26.18 5.14 0.19
N ILE A 254 26.44 3.88 0.50
CA ILE A 254 26.17 3.34 1.86
C ILE A 254 27.04 4.01 2.94
N LEU A 255 28.18 4.58 2.55
CA LEU A 255 29.12 5.28 3.43
C LEU A 255 28.87 6.79 3.54
N THR A 256 27.80 7.34 2.95
CA THR A 256 27.56 8.79 2.87
C THR A 256 27.61 9.48 4.24
N THR A 257 27.18 8.81 5.31
CA THR A 257 27.14 9.36 6.68
C THR A 257 28.39 9.06 7.51
N ALA A 258 29.41 8.41 6.95
CA ALA A 258 30.67 8.18 7.65
C ALA A 258 31.37 9.51 7.95
N SER A 259 31.91 9.67 9.16
CA SER A 259 32.60 10.90 9.59
C SER A 259 34.03 11.05 9.04
N ASP A 260 34.53 10.06 8.28
CA ASP A 260 35.89 10.06 7.74
C ASP A 260 36.03 11.02 6.54
N LYS A 261 37.00 11.93 6.61
CA LYS A 261 37.24 12.96 5.58
C LYS A 261 37.67 12.38 4.23
N THR A 262 38.38 11.25 4.21
CA THR A 262 38.83 10.56 3.00
C THR A 262 37.64 9.93 2.29
N ILE A 263 36.76 9.28 3.06
CA ILE A 263 35.50 8.72 2.55
C ILE A 263 34.64 9.84 1.97
N ALA A 264 34.43 10.93 2.72
CA ALA A 264 33.63 12.08 2.25
C ALA A 264 34.16 12.63 0.91
N LYS A 265 35.49 12.76 0.78
CA LYS A 265 36.12 13.21 -0.47
C LYS A 265 35.86 12.26 -1.64
N GLU A 266 35.92 10.95 -1.42
CA GLU A 266 35.63 9.97 -2.47
C GLU A 266 34.14 9.92 -2.84
N VAL A 267 33.23 10.09 -1.87
CA VAL A 267 31.78 10.23 -2.12
C VAL A 267 31.50 11.45 -3.00
N SER A 268 32.08 12.61 -2.68
CA SER A 268 31.88 13.84 -3.46
C SER A 268 32.33 13.71 -4.91
N LYS A 269 33.43 12.98 -5.19
CA LYS A 269 33.90 12.74 -6.56
C LYS A 269 32.94 11.90 -7.40
N ARG A 270 32.10 11.08 -6.75
CA ARG A 270 31.21 10.11 -7.40
C ARG A 270 29.75 10.54 -7.41
N GLU A 271 29.43 11.75 -6.95
CA GLU A 271 28.04 12.22 -6.83
C GLU A 271 27.22 12.03 -8.11
N LYS A 272 27.78 12.33 -9.28
CA LYS A 272 27.10 12.15 -10.56
C LYS A 272 26.75 10.68 -10.80
N ASN A 273 27.72 9.79 -10.65
CA ASN A 273 27.54 8.36 -10.86
C ASN A 273 26.57 7.76 -9.83
N ILE A 274 26.61 8.24 -8.58
CA ILE A 274 25.65 7.85 -7.53
C ILE A 274 24.23 8.25 -7.95
N ARG A 275 24.01 9.43 -8.53
CA ARG A 275 22.69 9.84 -9.04
C ARG A 275 22.24 8.96 -10.20
N GLU A 276 23.14 8.56 -11.09
CA GLU A 276 22.84 7.65 -12.20
C GLU A 276 22.48 6.25 -11.69
N MET A 277 23.30 5.70 -10.78
CA MET A 277 23.02 4.44 -10.08
C MET A 277 21.66 4.46 -9.40
N ASN A 278 21.31 5.53 -8.68
CA ASN A 278 20.01 5.62 -8.00
C ASN A 278 18.84 5.50 -8.98
N LYS A 279 18.95 6.00 -10.22
CA LYS A 279 17.93 5.83 -11.25
C LYS A 279 17.84 4.37 -11.71
N VAL A 280 18.98 3.70 -11.86
CA VAL A 280 19.04 2.28 -12.23
C VAL A 280 18.39 1.42 -11.14
N LEU A 281 18.76 1.65 -9.87
CA LEU A 281 18.23 0.88 -8.73
C LEU A 281 16.76 1.19 -8.46
N SER A 282 16.33 2.45 -8.55
CA SER A 282 14.91 2.79 -8.40
C SER A 282 14.06 2.12 -9.47
N SER A 283 14.53 2.08 -10.72
CA SER A 283 13.87 1.33 -11.80
C SER A 283 13.77 -0.17 -11.49
N SER A 284 14.84 -0.79 -10.95
CA SER A 284 14.82 -2.19 -10.52
C SER A 284 13.82 -2.45 -9.39
N LEU A 285 13.84 -1.64 -8.34
CA LEU A 285 12.94 -1.79 -7.20
C LEU A 285 11.47 -1.60 -7.61
N SER A 286 11.19 -0.63 -8.48
CA SER A 286 9.83 -0.38 -8.99
C SER A 286 9.28 -1.54 -9.81
N LYS A 287 10.11 -2.28 -10.57
CA LYS A 287 9.66 -3.45 -11.34
C LYS A 287 9.24 -4.63 -10.45
N ILE A 288 9.79 -4.72 -9.24
CA ILE A 288 9.41 -5.79 -8.29
C ILE A 288 8.00 -5.54 -7.73
N HIS A 289 7.66 -4.27 -7.55
CA HIS A 289 6.35 -3.82 -7.04
C HIS A 289 5.18 -4.10 -8.00
N THR A 290 5.42 -4.25 -9.31
CA THR A 290 4.34 -4.35 -10.33
C THR A 290 3.81 -5.76 -10.58
N ASN A 291 4.37 -6.81 -9.96
CA ASN A 291 3.98 -8.22 -10.18
C ASN A 291 3.05 -8.78 -9.10
N ILE A 292 2.01 -8.02 -8.73
CA ILE A 292 1.06 -8.45 -7.70
C ILE A 292 -0.06 -9.27 -8.34
N LYS A 293 -0.09 -10.58 -8.05
CA LYS A 293 -1.19 -11.48 -8.46
C LYS A 293 -2.40 -11.31 -7.52
N VAL A 294 -3.60 -11.28 -8.09
CA VAL A 294 -4.89 -11.26 -7.36
C VAL A 294 -5.03 -12.53 -6.51
N LYS A 295 -5.57 -12.40 -5.30
CA LYS A 295 -5.45 -13.37 -4.19
C LYS A 295 -6.73 -14.19 -3.91
N ASP A 296 -7.66 -14.33 -4.85
CA ASP A 296 -8.99 -14.91 -4.54
C ASP A 296 -9.34 -16.23 -5.26
N GLY A 297 -8.44 -16.79 -6.06
CA GLY A 297 -8.71 -18.06 -6.76
C GLY A 297 -9.77 -17.97 -7.87
N SER A 298 -10.28 -16.78 -8.19
CA SER A 298 -11.02 -16.52 -9.42
C SER A 298 -10.06 -15.99 -10.49
N GLU A 299 -10.13 -16.54 -11.70
CA GLU A 299 -9.31 -16.08 -12.84
C GLU A 299 -9.83 -14.74 -13.37
N ARG A 300 -9.63 -13.66 -12.61
CA ARG A 300 -9.61 -12.31 -13.16
C ARG A 300 -8.16 -11.93 -13.40
N LEU A 301 -7.71 -12.06 -14.65
CA LEU A 301 -6.48 -11.41 -15.10
C LEU A 301 -6.75 -9.90 -15.07
N ALA A 302 -6.39 -9.22 -13.98
CA ALA A 302 -6.50 -7.77 -13.82
C ALA A 302 -5.23 -7.22 -13.17
N ASP A 303 -4.82 -6.03 -13.60
CA ASP A 303 -3.75 -5.27 -12.96
C ASP A 303 -4.32 -4.62 -11.69
N ILE A 304 -3.50 -4.52 -10.65
CA ILE A 304 -3.87 -3.94 -9.36
C ILE A 304 -3.23 -2.57 -9.24
N PHE A 305 -4.03 -1.57 -8.90
CA PHE A 305 -3.59 -0.20 -8.67
C PHE A 305 -3.69 0.12 -7.19
N LEU A 306 -2.57 0.52 -6.61
CA LEU A 306 -2.42 0.83 -5.21
C LEU A 306 -2.17 2.33 -5.00
N ASN A 307 -2.53 2.85 -3.84
CA ASN A 307 -2.06 4.16 -3.38
C ASN A 307 -0.65 4.07 -2.75
N GLU A 308 -0.16 5.19 -2.22
CA GLU A 308 1.17 5.30 -1.59
C GLU A 308 1.36 4.39 -0.36
N ASP A 309 0.27 3.99 0.30
CA ASP A 309 0.26 3.08 1.47
C ASP A 309 0.08 1.59 1.08
N ASN A 310 0.16 1.29 -0.21
CA ASN A 310 -0.20 0.00 -0.79
C ASN A 310 -1.64 -0.47 -0.50
N ILE A 311 -2.56 0.47 -0.32
CA ILE A 311 -4.00 0.19 -0.24
C ILE A 311 -4.53 0.13 -1.67
N MET A 312 -5.28 -0.93 -1.99
CA MET A 312 -5.88 -1.10 -3.31
C MET A 312 -6.95 -0.05 -3.55
N ILE A 313 -6.80 0.70 -4.64
CA ILE A 313 -7.76 1.74 -5.06
C ILE A 313 -8.54 1.32 -6.31
N SER A 314 -7.96 0.48 -7.16
CA SER A 314 -8.69 -0.11 -8.27
C SER A 314 -8.01 -1.37 -8.81
N MET A 315 -8.75 -2.12 -9.60
CA MET A 315 -8.25 -3.24 -10.39
C MET A 315 -8.93 -3.25 -11.76
N GLY A 316 -8.18 -3.60 -12.78
CA GLY A 316 -8.67 -3.67 -14.15
C GLY A 316 -7.51 -3.78 -15.13
N LYS A 317 -7.80 -3.69 -16.43
CA LYS A 317 -6.78 -3.75 -17.48
C LYS A 317 -6.77 -2.49 -18.32
N TYR A 318 -5.59 -2.17 -18.82
CA TYR A 318 -5.43 -1.25 -19.94
C TYR A 318 -5.31 -2.02 -21.25
N THR A 319 -5.55 -1.34 -22.36
CA THR A 319 -5.19 -1.78 -23.71
C THR A 319 -3.69 -2.07 -23.80
N SER A 320 -3.26 -2.86 -24.79
CA SER A 320 -1.86 -3.28 -24.93
C SER A 320 -0.87 -2.11 -25.10
N ASP A 321 -1.33 -0.96 -25.59
CA ASP A 321 -0.58 0.28 -25.73
C ASP A 321 -0.63 1.17 -24.45
N GLY A 322 -1.36 0.74 -23.42
CA GLY A 322 -1.55 1.47 -22.17
C GLY A 322 -2.44 2.72 -22.26
N SER A 323 -3.08 2.98 -23.42
CA SER A 323 -3.78 4.24 -23.66
C SER A 323 -5.16 4.33 -23.00
N SER A 324 -5.85 3.19 -22.85
CA SER A 324 -7.26 3.16 -22.46
C SER A 324 -7.58 2.00 -21.52
N LYS A 325 -8.51 2.20 -20.58
CA LYS A 325 -9.07 1.13 -19.74
C LYS A 325 -9.91 0.18 -20.61
N THR A 326 -9.85 -1.12 -20.36
CA THR A 326 -10.66 -2.13 -21.08
C THR A 326 -11.16 -3.22 -20.13
N GLY A 327 -12.32 -3.79 -20.46
CA GLY A 327 -12.92 -4.89 -19.72
C GLY A 327 -13.48 -4.46 -18.37
N ASN A 328 -13.57 -5.40 -17.44
CA ASN A 328 -14.13 -5.15 -16.12
C ASN A 328 -13.14 -4.35 -15.25
N TRP A 329 -13.68 -3.35 -14.57
CA TRP A 329 -12.97 -2.50 -13.63
C TRP A 329 -13.74 -2.42 -12.32
N THR A 330 -12.99 -2.56 -11.23
CA THR A 330 -13.50 -2.37 -9.87
C THR A 330 -12.66 -1.31 -9.20
N PHE A 331 -13.30 -0.31 -8.60
CA PHE A 331 -12.68 0.73 -7.80
C PHE A 331 -13.08 0.53 -6.34
N TYR A 332 -12.18 0.88 -5.42
CA TYR A 332 -12.35 0.66 -4.00
C TYR A 332 -12.28 1.97 -3.24
N HIS A 333 -13.08 2.05 -2.18
CA HIS A 333 -12.93 3.06 -1.14
C HIS A 333 -11.69 2.76 -0.31
N LEU A 334 -11.13 3.77 0.37
CA LEU A 334 -9.93 3.59 1.22
C LEU A 334 -10.16 2.65 2.40
N ASN A 335 -11.42 2.44 2.79
CA ASN A 335 -11.77 1.43 3.79
C ASN A 335 -11.80 0.01 3.22
N GLY A 336 -11.51 -0.22 1.94
CA GLY A 336 -11.49 -1.53 1.28
C GLY A 336 -12.84 -2.01 0.74
N GLU A 337 -13.94 -1.27 0.95
CA GLU A 337 -15.23 -1.59 0.33
C GLU A 337 -15.22 -1.22 -1.17
N VAL A 338 -15.99 -1.93 -1.98
CA VAL A 338 -16.17 -1.57 -3.40
C VAL A 338 -16.82 -0.19 -3.48
N LYS A 339 -16.30 0.65 -4.38
CA LYS A 339 -16.80 1.98 -4.68
C LYS A 339 -17.59 1.99 -5.99
N GLU A 340 -16.98 1.46 -7.04
CA GLU A 340 -17.54 1.42 -8.38
C GLU A 340 -17.18 0.07 -9.01
N ASP A 341 -18.10 -0.52 -9.75
CA ASP A 341 -17.86 -1.74 -10.52
C ASP A 341 -18.57 -1.65 -11.86
N GLY A 342 -17.87 -1.94 -12.95
CA GLY A 342 -18.45 -1.85 -14.28
C GLY A 342 -17.48 -2.23 -15.38
N LYS A 343 -17.86 -1.96 -16.62
CA LYS A 343 -17.11 -2.37 -17.81
C LYS A 343 -16.74 -1.18 -18.69
N TYR A 344 -15.51 -1.22 -19.21
CA TYR A 344 -15.04 -0.36 -20.29
C TYR A 344 -14.96 -1.14 -21.61
N SER A 345 -15.28 -0.45 -22.72
CA SER A 345 -14.98 -0.91 -24.07
C SER A 345 -13.49 -0.84 -24.37
N ASN A 346 -13.04 -1.40 -25.50
CA ASN A 346 -11.65 -1.31 -25.95
C ASN A 346 -11.18 0.12 -26.29
N GLU A 347 -12.13 1.06 -26.43
CA GLU A 347 -11.84 2.48 -26.67
C GLU A 347 -11.78 3.30 -25.36
N GLY A 348 -11.83 2.65 -24.19
CA GLY A 348 -11.82 3.35 -22.90
C GLY A 348 -13.14 3.99 -22.51
N LYS A 349 -14.24 3.63 -23.18
CA LYS A 349 -15.58 4.19 -22.92
C LYS A 349 -16.37 3.30 -21.98
N LEU A 350 -17.14 3.90 -21.07
CA LEU A 350 -18.05 3.17 -20.18
C LEU A 350 -19.08 2.38 -21.03
N GLU A 351 -19.33 1.14 -20.66
CA GLU A 351 -20.25 0.23 -21.35
C GLU A 351 -21.08 -0.58 -20.34
N GLY A 352 -22.36 -0.77 -20.64
CA GLY A 352 -23.26 -1.61 -19.87
C GLY A 352 -23.59 -1.04 -18.51
N LEU A 353 -23.90 -1.94 -17.57
CA LEU A 353 -24.35 -1.58 -16.23
C LEU A 353 -23.13 -1.29 -15.33
N TRP A 354 -23.18 -0.12 -14.71
CA TRP A 354 -22.24 0.36 -13.70
C TRP A 354 -22.92 0.40 -12.35
N TYR A 355 -22.25 -0.09 -11.33
CA TYR A 355 -22.71 -0.11 -9.95
C TYR A 355 -21.88 0.88 -9.14
N ASN A 356 -22.54 1.78 -8.42
CA ASN A 356 -21.89 2.71 -7.50
C ASN A 356 -22.32 2.38 -6.08
N TYR A 357 -21.36 2.32 -5.16
CA TYR A 357 -21.56 1.92 -3.78
C TYR A 357 -21.12 3.03 -2.83
N ASN A 358 -21.85 3.19 -1.73
CA ASN A 358 -21.49 4.10 -0.66
C ASN A 358 -20.27 3.54 0.12
N ASN A 359 -19.64 4.37 0.96
CA ASN A 359 -18.52 3.96 1.82
C ASN A 359 -18.87 2.79 2.75
N ASP A 360 -20.14 2.54 3.00
CA ASP A 360 -20.59 1.44 3.85
C ASP A 360 -20.84 0.12 3.08
N GLY A 361 -20.58 0.10 1.78
CA GLY A 361 -20.80 -1.04 0.88
C GLY A 361 -22.24 -1.16 0.37
N THR A 362 -23.16 -0.27 0.77
CA THR A 362 -24.54 -0.29 0.25
C THR A 362 -24.58 0.23 -1.19
N LEU A 363 -25.40 -0.40 -2.02
CA LEU A 363 -25.61 0.04 -3.41
C LEU A 363 -26.29 1.41 -3.40
N SER A 364 -25.65 2.39 -4.03
CA SER A 364 -26.12 3.78 -4.10
C SER A 364 -26.88 4.02 -5.39
N THR A 365 -26.28 3.65 -6.52
CA THR A 365 -26.89 3.78 -7.85
C THR A 365 -26.48 2.65 -8.79
N THR A 366 -27.31 2.41 -9.80
CA THR A 366 -26.95 1.65 -11.00
C THR A 366 -27.18 2.51 -12.23
N GLU A 367 -26.19 2.57 -13.12
CA GLU A 367 -26.16 3.45 -14.29
C GLU A 367 -25.87 2.62 -15.54
N THR A 368 -26.67 2.77 -16.59
CA THR A 368 -26.43 2.08 -17.87
C THR A 368 -25.72 3.00 -18.85
N TYR A 369 -24.64 2.52 -19.47
CA TYR A 369 -23.83 3.26 -20.43
C TYR A 369 -23.78 2.57 -21.80
N LEU A 370 -23.79 3.37 -22.86
CA LEU A 370 -23.50 2.96 -24.23
C LEU A 370 -22.49 3.95 -24.83
N ASN A 371 -21.34 3.45 -25.29
CA ASN A 371 -20.27 4.26 -25.88
C ASN A 371 -19.84 5.46 -25.02
N GLY A 372 -19.80 5.28 -23.69
CA GLY A 372 -19.36 6.30 -22.74
C GLY A 372 -20.43 7.31 -22.32
N GLU A 373 -21.63 7.24 -22.90
CA GLU A 373 -22.76 8.09 -22.53
C GLU A 373 -23.83 7.29 -21.81
N MET A 374 -24.52 7.89 -20.83
CA MET A 374 -25.65 7.23 -20.16
C MET A 374 -26.73 6.90 -21.19
N HIS A 375 -27.14 5.64 -21.25
CA HIS A 375 -28.12 5.15 -22.19
C HIS A 375 -28.84 3.93 -21.59
N GLY A 376 -30.09 4.10 -21.17
CA GLY A 376 -30.87 3.10 -20.45
C GLY A 376 -31.28 3.55 -19.04
N GLU A 377 -31.59 2.58 -18.18
CA GLU A 377 -32.09 2.85 -16.82
C GLU A 377 -30.96 3.41 -15.92
N TYR A 378 -31.33 4.43 -15.15
CA TYR A 378 -30.59 4.99 -14.03
C TYR A 378 -31.44 4.87 -12.77
N THR A 379 -30.98 4.04 -11.83
CA THR A 379 -31.72 3.73 -10.60
C THR A 379 -30.89 4.16 -9.40
N GLY A 380 -31.51 4.91 -8.50
CA GLY A 380 -30.93 5.24 -7.19
C GLY A 380 -31.64 4.49 -6.08
N PHE A 381 -30.91 4.17 -5.01
CA PHE A 381 -31.40 3.33 -3.91
C PHE A 381 -31.36 4.08 -2.56
N PHE A 382 -32.23 3.66 -1.66
CA PHE A 382 -32.15 3.97 -0.24
C PHE A 382 -31.12 3.06 0.45
N PRO A 383 -30.63 3.40 1.66
CA PRO A 383 -29.67 2.56 2.39
C PRO A 383 -30.13 1.13 2.68
N ASP A 384 -31.44 0.87 2.71
CA ASP A 384 -32.02 -0.47 2.89
C ASP A 384 -32.14 -1.26 1.56
N GLY A 385 -31.66 -0.70 0.45
CA GLY A 385 -31.68 -1.31 -0.88
C GLY A 385 -32.96 -1.08 -1.67
N LYS A 386 -33.97 -0.39 -1.10
CA LYS A 386 -35.18 -0.05 -1.86
C LYS A 386 -34.92 1.01 -2.91
N ILE A 387 -35.70 0.99 -3.98
CA ILE A 387 -35.58 1.98 -5.04
C ILE A 387 -36.01 3.35 -4.50
N LYS A 388 -35.15 4.34 -4.67
CA LYS A 388 -35.41 5.75 -4.35
C LYS A 388 -35.92 6.52 -5.57
N PHE A 389 -35.34 6.25 -6.73
CA PHE A 389 -35.83 6.79 -7.99
C PHE A 389 -35.39 5.91 -9.17
N LYS A 390 -36.11 6.05 -10.28
CA LYS A 390 -35.77 5.49 -11.59
C LYS A 390 -35.90 6.56 -12.66
N ALA A 391 -34.95 6.60 -13.57
CA ALA A 391 -34.94 7.45 -14.74
C ALA A 391 -34.44 6.66 -15.95
N ASN A 392 -34.80 7.08 -17.16
CA ASN A 392 -34.23 6.56 -18.38
C ASN A 392 -33.46 7.65 -19.12
N TYR A 393 -32.33 7.28 -19.73
CA TYR A 393 -31.45 8.16 -20.48
C TYR A 393 -31.29 7.66 -21.91
N ILE A 394 -31.19 8.59 -22.86
CA ILE A 394 -30.81 8.33 -24.25
C ILE A 394 -29.67 9.28 -24.59
N ASN A 395 -28.47 8.75 -24.83
CA ASN A 395 -27.28 9.52 -25.22
C ASN A 395 -26.98 10.68 -24.25
N GLY A 396 -26.96 10.36 -22.95
CA GLY A 396 -26.71 11.31 -21.87
C GLY A 396 -27.89 12.23 -21.53
N ILE A 397 -29.01 12.13 -22.24
CA ILE A 397 -30.17 13.00 -22.08
C ILE A 397 -31.30 12.24 -21.37
N PRO A 398 -31.81 12.73 -20.21
CA PRO A 398 -33.00 12.15 -19.58
C PRO A 398 -34.21 12.18 -20.53
N GLU A 399 -34.86 11.03 -20.71
CA GLU A 399 -36.01 10.85 -21.60
C GLU A 399 -37.05 9.92 -20.96
N GLY A 400 -38.32 10.31 -21.02
CA GLY A 400 -39.43 9.58 -20.40
C GLY A 400 -39.68 9.99 -18.96
N ASP A 401 -40.44 9.17 -18.25
CA ASP A 401 -40.84 9.47 -16.88
C ASP A 401 -39.74 9.15 -15.88
N VAL A 402 -39.43 10.12 -15.01
CA VAL A 402 -38.64 9.88 -13.81
C VAL A 402 -39.60 9.59 -12.66
N GLN A 403 -39.46 8.40 -12.07
CA GLN A 403 -40.27 7.95 -10.95
C GLN A 403 -39.46 8.11 -9.65
N TYR A 404 -40.07 8.69 -8.63
CA TYR A 404 -39.54 8.77 -7.27
C TYR A 404 -40.40 7.91 -6.36
N PHE A 405 -39.77 7.34 -5.34
CA PHE A 405 -40.42 6.42 -4.42
C PHE A 405 -40.19 6.86 -2.98
N TYR A 406 -41.16 6.57 -2.13
CA TYR A 406 -40.98 6.56 -0.69
C TYR A 406 -40.24 5.29 -0.26
N ASN A 407 -39.64 5.29 0.94
CA ASN A 407 -38.98 4.09 1.49
C ASN A 407 -39.94 2.92 1.83
N CYS A 408 -41.23 3.08 1.53
CA CYS A 408 -42.26 2.05 1.61
C CYS A 408 -42.70 1.55 0.22
N ASP A 409 -41.88 1.78 -0.80
CA ASP A 409 -42.08 1.35 -2.20
C ASP A 409 -43.25 2.05 -2.93
N ALA A 410 -44.00 2.90 -2.23
CA ALA A 410 -45.04 3.73 -2.83
C ALA A 410 -44.42 4.84 -3.70
N VAL A 411 -44.95 5.03 -4.91
CA VAL A 411 -44.55 6.14 -5.80
C VAL A 411 -44.85 7.47 -5.10
N SER A 412 -43.85 8.33 -5.00
CA SER A 412 -43.98 9.67 -4.42
C SER A 412 -44.15 10.74 -5.49
N ALA A 413 -43.56 10.55 -6.66
CA ALA A 413 -43.75 11.44 -7.81
C ALA A 413 -43.42 10.77 -9.14
N VAL A 414 -44.07 11.23 -10.20
CA VAL A 414 -43.75 10.92 -11.60
C VAL A 414 -43.56 12.25 -12.34
N ILE A 415 -42.39 12.44 -12.93
CA ILE A 415 -42.01 13.68 -13.62
C ILE A 415 -41.61 13.35 -15.06
N PRO A 416 -42.35 13.81 -16.08
CA PRO A 416 -42.03 13.53 -17.47
C PRO A 416 -40.87 14.40 -17.98
N PHE A 417 -39.90 13.78 -18.65
CA PHE A 417 -38.80 14.42 -19.35
C PHE A 417 -38.89 14.17 -20.86
N LYS A 418 -38.58 15.21 -21.63
CA LYS A 418 -38.41 15.14 -23.08
C LYS A 418 -37.23 16.01 -23.51
N ASN A 419 -36.27 15.43 -24.21
CA ASN A 419 -35.02 16.06 -24.61
C ASN A 419 -34.31 16.74 -23.42
N GLY A 420 -34.26 16.04 -22.28
CA GLY A 420 -33.55 16.48 -21.07
C GLY A 420 -34.22 17.59 -20.27
N SER A 421 -35.41 18.04 -20.69
CA SER A 421 -36.19 19.04 -19.98
C SER A 421 -37.47 18.44 -19.44
N ARG A 422 -37.86 18.82 -18.21
CA ARG A 422 -39.19 18.49 -17.67
C ARG A 422 -40.25 19.04 -18.62
N ASN A 423 -41.12 18.18 -19.15
CA ASN A 423 -42.07 18.54 -20.18
C ASN A 423 -43.31 17.65 -20.09
N GLY A 424 -44.46 18.25 -19.77
CA GLY A 424 -45.71 17.54 -19.56
C GLY A 424 -46.24 17.63 -18.14
N LYS A 425 -47.23 16.81 -17.83
CA LYS A 425 -47.90 16.76 -16.52
C LYS A 425 -47.10 15.90 -15.55
N GLY A 426 -46.55 16.52 -14.51
CA GLY A 426 -45.96 15.82 -13.36
C GLY A 426 -46.98 15.64 -12.26
N ILE A 427 -46.90 14.53 -11.52
CA ILE A 427 -47.83 14.21 -10.44
C ILE A 427 -47.00 13.82 -9.22
N SER A 428 -47.39 14.32 -8.04
CA SER A 428 -46.89 13.85 -6.75
C SER A 428 -48.01 13.19 -5.97
N TYR A 429 -47.66 12.20 -5.15
CA TYR A 429 -48.59 11.36 -4.41
C TYR A 429 -48.26 11.38 -2.93
N TYR A 430 -49.27 11.22 -2.08
CA TYR A 430 -49.07 10.82 -0.68
C TYR A 430 -48.67 9.33 -0.60
N LYS A 431 -48.15 8.89 0.56
CA LYS A 431 -47.75 7.49 0.78
C LYS A 431 -48.87 6.47 0.55
N ASN A 432 -50.13 6.88 0.65
CA ASN A 432 -51.31 6.03 0.39
C ASN A 432 -51.72 6.00 -1.11
N GLY A 433 -50.95 6.63 -2.00
CA GLY A 433 -51.22 6.67 -3.44
C GLY A 433 -52.21 7.75 -3.89
N VAL A 434 -52.77 8.54 -2.97
CA VAL A 434 -53.65 9.66 -3.33
C VAL A 434 -52.81 10.79 -3.95
N ILE A 435 -53.30 11.38 -5.04
CA ILE A 435 -52.65 12.54 -5.67
C ILE A 435 -52.55 13.66 -4.63
N LYS A 436 -51.33 14.12 -4.40
CA LYS A 436 -51.02 15.25 -3.54
C LYS A 436 -51.10 16.55 -4.34
N GLU A 437 -50.34 16.63 -5.42
CA GLU A 437 -50.28 17.80 -6.30
C GLU A 437 -50.02 17.39 -7.75
N GLU A 438 -50.56 18.17 -8.68
CA GLU A 438 -50.30 18.07 -10.12
C GLU A 438 -49.60 19.34 -10.60
N TYR A 439 -48.59 19.18 -11.45
CA TYR A 439 -47.80 20.27 -12.01
C TYR A 439 -47.75 20.14 -13.53
N PHE A 440 -47.73 21.27 -14.25
CA PHE A 440 -47.56 21.26 -15.70
C PHE A 440 -46.27 21.97 -16.10
N TYR A 441 -45.31 21.21 -16.63
CA TYR A 441 -44.03 21.73 -17.08
C TYR A 441 -44.11 22.11 -18.56
N LYS A 442 -43.98 23.40 -18.88
CA LYS A 442 -43.72 23.88 -20.25
C LYS A 442 -42.25 24.23 -20.39
N LYS A 443 -41.55 23.54 -21.32
CA LYS A 443 -40.14 23.73 -21.75
C LYS A 443 -39.43 24.92 -21.09
N ARG A 444 -38.80 24.70 -19.92
CA ARG A 444 -37.74 25.59 -19.45
C ARG A 444 -36.41 24.95 -19.79
N HIS A 445 -35.71 25.54 -20.75
CA HIS A 445 -34.33 25.18 -21.08
C HIS A 445 -33.49 25.24 -19.80
N ILE A 446 -32.89 24.12 -19.39
CA ILE A 446 -31.78 24.13 -18.44
C ILE A 446 -30.50 24.06 -19.28
N THR A 447 -29.78 25.17 -19.37
CA THR A 447 -28.42 25.22 -19.87
C THR A 447 -27.50 24.45 -18.92
N ARG A 448 -26.77 23.48 -19.48
CA ARG A 448 -25.71 22.64 -18.89
C ARG A 448 -25.38 22.91 -17.41
N ARG A 449 -25.97 22.10 -16.54
CA ARG A 449 -25.40 21.57 -15.28
C ARG A 449 -26.16 20.27 -15.04
N LYS A 450 -25.49 19.22 -14.52
CA LYS A 450 -26.14 17.96 -14.09
C LYS A 450 -27.49 18.33 -13.48
N PRO A 451 -28.63 17.78 -13.95
CA PRO A 451 -29.92 18.16 -13.41
C PRO A 451 -29.82 18.02 -11.90
N ARG A 452 -30.02 19.12 -11.17
CA ARG A 452 -30.32 19.04 -9.74
C ARG A 452 -31.65 18.30 -9.67
N LEU A 453 -31.54 16.97 -9.60
CA LEU A 453 -32.56 16.13 -8.99
C LEU A 453 -32.78 16.79 -7.62
N LEU A 454 -33.97 17.35 -7.42
CA LEU A 454 -34.30 18.02 -6.17
C LEU A 454 -34.22 16.93 -5.09
N PHE A 455 -33.25 17.08 -4.18
CA PHE A 455 -33.13 16.30 -2.96
C PHE A 455 -34.09 16.86 -1.91
#